data_AF-A0AAV5Z6Q7-F1
#
_entry.id   AF-A0AAV5Z6Q7-F1
#
_cell.length_a   1.000
_cell.length_b   1.000
_cell.length_c   1.000
_cell.angle_alpha   90.00
_cell.angle_beta   90.00
_cell.angle_gamma   90.00
#
_symmetry.space_group_name_H-M   'P 1'
#
loop_
_entity.id
_entity.type
_entity.pdbx_description
1 polymer ?
#
loop_
_entity_poly.entity_id
_entity_poly.type
_entity_poly.pdbx_seq_one_letter_code
_entity_poly.pdbx_strand_id
1 'polypeptide(L)'
;LDTEYEDRARQLGFKLKPSDYFRRQGYVTYQQDQYLEPIIPLIGEDNIIWGADYPHPDCVWPDSRGHLNKHLGQLPERVRRKITCDNVAALYNI
;
A
#
# COMPACT_ATOMS: atom_id res chain seq x y z
N LEU A 1 12.03 -8.59 8.40
CA LEU A 1 11.65 -9.94 7.91
C LEU A 1 12.68 -10.46 6.92
N ASP A 2 13.03 -9.70 5.89
CA ASP A 2 14.09 -10.12 4.95
C ASP A 2 15.44 -10.29 5.64
N THR A 3 15.83 -9.40 6.55
CA THR A 3 17.06 -9.55 7.36
C THR A 3 17.09 -10.90 8.10
N GLU A 4 16.02 -11.25 8.81
CA GLU A 4 15.91 -12.55 9.50
C GLU A 4 15.94 -13.73 8.53
N TYR A 5 15.32 -13.58 7.35
CA TYR A 5 15.40 -14.59 6.30
C TYR A 5 16.86 -14.83 5.87
N GLU A 6 17.62 -13.75 5.64
CA GLU A 6 19.03 -13.83 5.25
C GLU A 6 19.92 -14.39 6.36
N ASP A 7 19.69 -13.97 7.60
CA ASP A 7 20.56 -14.28 8.73
C ASP A 7 20.31 -15.69 9.31
N ARG A 8 19.04 -16.13 9.34
CA ARG A 8 18.64 -17.30 10.14
C ARG A 8 17.67 -18.25 9.44
N ALA A 9 16.88 -17.77 8.48
CA ALA A 9 15.74 -18.51 7.95
C ALA A 9 15.94 -19.11 6.54
N ARG A 10 17.08 -18.88 5.86
CA ARG A 10 17.38 -19.52 4.56
C ARG A 10 17.27 -21.04 4.60
N GLN A 11 17.64 -21.65 5.73
CA GLN A 11 17.61 -23.11 5.94
C GLN A 11 16.19 -23.69 5.92
N LEU A 12 15.16 -22.87 6.10
CA LEU A 12 13.76 -23.28 6.02
C LEU A 12 13.30 -23.60 4.59
N GLY A 13 14.13 -23.33 3.58
CA GLY A 13 13.88 -23.77 2.20
C GLY A 13 12.82 -22.96 1.44
N PHE A 14 12.52 -21.73 1.86
CA PHE A 14 11.61 -20.87 1.10
C PHE A 14 12.23 -20.44 -0.24
N LYS A 15 11.40 -20.46 -1.30
CA LYS A 15 11.81 -20.14 -2.67
C LYS A 15 12.10 -18.65 -2.92
N LEU A 16 11.52 -17.76 -2.13
CA LEU A 16 11.62 -16.30 -2.27
C LEU A 16 11.83 -15.66 -0.89
N LYS A 17 12.27 -14.39 -0.88
CA LYS A 17 12.30 -13.60 0.36
C LYS A 17 10.88 -13.27 0.83
N PRO A 18 10.67 -13.02 2.13
CA PRO A 18 9.39 -12.55 2.63
C PRO A 18 8.85 -11.32 1.88
N SER A 19 9.69 -10.32 1.57
CA SER A 19 9.25 -9.14 0.82
C SER A 19 8.86 -9.45 -0.63
N ASP A 20 9.52 -10.42 -1.28
CA ASP A 20 9.16 -10.84 -2.64
C ASP A 20 7.82 -11.57 -2.66
N TYR A 21 7.55 -12.38 -1.63
CA TYR A 21 6.21 -12.96 -1.47
C TYR A 21 5.17 -11.88 -1.27
N PHE A 22 5.43 -10.88 -0.43
CA PHE A 22 4.51 -9.78 -0.20
C PHE A 22 4.28 -8.97 -1.49
N ARG A 23 5.33 -8.55 -2.21
CA ARG A 23 5.20 -7.83 -3.49
C ARG A 23 4.34 -8.58 -4.51
N ARG A 24 4.43 -9.91 -4.53
CA ARG A 24 3.67 -10.74 -5.47
C ARG A 24 2.18 -10.85 -5.13
N GLN A 25 1.81 -10.88 -3.85
CA GLN A 25 0.46 -11.35 -3.45
C GLN A 25 -0.18 -10.57 -2.29
N GLY A 26 0.54 -9.65 -1.67
CA GLY A 26 0.08 -8.87 -0.54
C GLY A 26 -0.42 -7.50 -0.97
N TYR A 27 -1.36 -6.97 -0.19
CA TYR A 27 -1.81 -5.60 -0.28
C TYR A 27 -1.87 -5.02 1.14
N VAL A 28 -1.65 -3.72 1.26
CA VAL A 28 -1.88 -2.96 2.49
C VAL A 28 -2.85 -1.82 2.22
N THR A 29 -3.68 -1.54 3.21
CA THR A 29 -4.54 -0.37 3.19
C THR A 29 -3.97 0.73 4.06
N TYR A 30 -4.26 1.97 3.71
CA TYR A 30 -3.94 3.13 4.53
C TYR A 30 -5.06 4.19 4.44
N GLN A 31 -5.10 5.11 5.42
CA GLN A 31 -6.19 6.10 5.54
C GLN A 31 -5.68 7.56 5.50
N GLN A 32 -4.76 7.92 6.41
CA GLN A 32 -4.34 9.32 6.67
C GLN A 32 -2.81 9.53 6.71
N ASP A 33 -2.01 8.59 6.23
CA ASP A 33 -0.55 8.67 6.36
C ASP A 33 0.05 9.86 5.60
N GLN A 34 0.68 10.76 6.36
CA GLN A 34 1.21 12.02 5.82
C GLN A 34 2.53 11.85 5.05
N TYR A 35 3.21 10.73 5.25
CA TYR A 35 4.55 10.45 4.72
C TYR A 35 4.55 9.25 3.78
N LEU A 36 3.53 9.14 2.92
CA LEU A 36 3.39 7.98 2.04
C LEU A 36 4.46 7.95 0.93
N GLU A 37 4.94 9.11 0.45
CA GLU A 37 5.93 9.20 -0.64
C GLU A 37 7.19 8.33 -0.42
N PRO A 38 7.93 8.43 0.70
CA PRO A 38 9.08 7.56 0.96
C PRO A 38 8.70 6.09 1.24
N ILE A 39 7.44 5.81 1.60
CA ILE A 39 6.96 4.47 1.96
C ILE A 39 6.57 3.68 0.71
N ILE A 40 6.01 4.34 -0.31
CA ILE A 40 5.59 3.72 -1.58
C ILE A 40 6.66 2.80 -2.18
N PRO A 41 7.93 3.22 -2.38
CA PRO A 41 8.94 2.34 -2.98
C PRO A 41 9.34 1.16 -2.07
N LEU A 42 9.16 1.27 -0.75
CA LEU A 42 9.46 0.18 0.18
C LEU A 42 8.44 -0.96 0.04
N ILE A 43 7.16 -0.59 -0.08
CA ILE A 43 6.03 -1.52 -0.18
C ILE A 43 5.82 -1.99 -1.62
N GLY A 44 5.88 -1.06 -2.58
CA GLY A 44 5.47 -1.22 -3.97
C GLY A 44 4.17 -0.47 -4.24
N GLU A 45 4.15 0.41 -5.24
CA GLU A 45 2.95 1.19 -5.62
C GLU A 45 1.77 0.32 -6.08
N ASP A 46 2.01 -0.93 -6.47
CA ASP A 46 1.00 -1.92 -6.87
C ASP A 46 0.37 -2.65 -5.68
N ASN A 47 0.94 -2.51 -4.49
CA ASN A 47 0.53 -3.23 -3.28
C ASN A 47 -0.15 -2.32 -2.25
N ILE A 48 -0.45 -1.06 -2.59
CA ILE A 48 -1.07 -0.09 -1.69
C ILE A 48 -2.47 0.25 -2.19
N ILE A 49 -3.45 0.19 -1.29
CA ILE A 49 -4.83 0.59 -1.56
C ILE A 49 -5.23 1.67 -0.55
N TRP A 50 -5.82 2.76 -1.02
CA TRP A 50 -6.41 3.73 -0.10
C TRP A 50 -7.81 3.29 0.35
N GLY A 51 -8.10 3.44 1.64
CA GLY A 51 -9.42 3.20 2.20
C GLY A 51 -9.80 4.33 3.17
N ALA A 52 -11.05 4.81 3.08
CA ALA A 52 -11.53 5.90 3.93
C ALA A 52 -11.80 5.47 5.38
N ASP A 53 -11.97 4.16 5.61
CA ASP A 53 -12.42 3.55 6.87
C ASP A 53 -13.77 4.09 7.39
N TYR A 54 -14.66 4.45 6.46
CA TYR A 54 -16.02 4.87 6.80
C TYR A 54 -16.83 3.70 7.37
N PRO A 55 -17.65 3.88 8.43
CA PRO A 55 -17.99 5.14 9.11
C PRO A 55 -17.25 5.34 10.46
N HIS A 56 -16.02 4.85 10.61
CA HIS A 56 -15.36 4.98 11.91
C HIS A 56 -15.22 6.45 12.36
N PRO A 57 -15.24 6.72 13.68
CA PRO A 57 -15.23 8.09 14.20
C PRO A 57 -13.99 8.90 13.78
N ASP A 58 -12.90 8.23 13.48
CA ASP A 58 -11.62 8.79 13.03
C ASP A 58 -11.46 8.80 11.50
N CYS A 59 -12.48 8.38 10.74
CA CYS A 59 -12.47 8.41 9.28
C CYS A 59 -12.36 9.84 8.72
N VAL A 60 -11.93 9.95 7.47
CA VAL A 60 -11.79 11.26 6.78
C VAL A 60 -13.08 11.78 6.14
N TRP A 61 -14.19 11.07 6.30
CA TRP A 61 -15.47 11.50 5.74
C TRP A 61 -15.99 12.73 6.51
N PRO A 62 -16.60 13.74 5.83
CA PRO A 62 -16.97 13.79 4.42
C PRO A 62 -15.88 14.32 3.46
N ASP A 63 -14.74 14.81 3.95
CA ASP A 63 -13.71 15.45 3.11
C ASP A 63 -12.57 14.50 2.68
N SER A 64 -12.94 13.32 2.17
CA SER A 64 -11.93 12.34 1.74
C SER A 64 -11.09 12.85 0.56
N ARG A 65 -11.69 13.66 -0.33
CA ARG A 65 -11.00 14.21 -1.51
C ARG A 65 -9.98 15.28 -1.11
N GLY A 66 -10.31 16.17 -0.17
CA GLY A 66 -9.35 17.13 0.36
C GLY A 66 -8.14 16.44 1.00
N HIS A 67 -8.40 15.38 1.77
CA HIS A 67 -7.34 14.57 2.38
C HIS A 67 -6.42 13.92 1.32
N LEU A 68 -6.99 13.26 0.32
CA LEU A 68 -6.23 12.65 -0.77
C LEU A 68 -5.40 13.67 -1.56
N ASN A 69 -5.95 14.84 -1.87
CA ASN A 69 -5.21 15.89 -2.57
C ASN A 69 -4.03 16.42 -1.74
N LYS A 70 -4.20 16.54 -0.42
CA LYS A 70 -3.14 17.00 0.48
C LYS A 70 -1.98 15.99 0.55
N HIS A 71 -2.28 14.69 0.59
CA HIS A 71 -1.28 13.65 0.87
C HIS A 71 -0.71 12.97 -0.37
N LEU A 72 -1.52 12.85 -1.43
CA LEU A 72 -1.09 12.23 -2.69
C LEU A 72 -0.93 13.22 -3.83
N GLY A 73 -1.35 14.48 -3.68
CA GLY A 73 -1.44 15.42 -4.79
C GLY A 73 -0.12 15.72 -5.50
N GLN A 74 1.01 15.58 -4.81
CA GLN A 74 2.36 15.77 -5.37
C GLN A 74 2.91 14.53 -6.08
N LEU A 75 2.27 13.36 -5.90
CA LEU A 75 2.70 12.14 -6.56
C LEU A 75 2.29 12.16 -8.04
N PRO A 76 3.03 11.43 -8.90
CA PRO A 76 2.63 11.25 -10.29
C PRO A 76 1.20 10.69 -10.39
N GLU A 77 0.42 11.19 -11.35
CA GLU A 77 -0.98 10.79 -11.54
C GLU A 77 -1.15 9.27 -11.64
N ARG A 78 -0.23 8.58 -12.33
CA ARG A 78 -0.20 7.13 -12.44
C ARG A 78 -0.16 6.43 -11.08
N VAL A 79 0.66 6.93 -10.15
CA VAL A 79 0.81 6.36 -8.80
C VAL A 79 -0.46 6.61 -7.99
N ARG A 80 -0.99 7.83 -8.05
CA ARG A 80 -2.26 8.19 -7.39
C ARG A 80 -3.39 7.27 -7.85
N ARG A 81 -3.52 7.07 -9.17
CA ARG A 81 -4.56 6.24 -9.77
C ARG A 81 -4.47 4.78 -9.33
N LYS A 82 -3.27 4.21 -9.29
CA LYS A 82 -3.04 2.86 -8.74
C LYS A 82 -3.56 2.74 -7.32
N ILE A 83 -3.11 3.64 -6.45
CA ILE A 83 -3.41 3.63 -5.02
C ILE A 83 -4.91 3.84 -4.74
N THR A 84 -5.58 4.73 -5.47
CA THR A 84 -6.99 5.07 -5.21
C THR A 84 -8.00 4.24 -6.01
N CYS A 85 -7.57 3.47 -7.02
CA CYS A 85 -8.48 2.84 -7.97
C CYS A 85 -7.93 1.52 -8.55
N ASP A 86 -6.85 1.55 -9.31
CA ASP A 86 -6.50 0.41 -10.17
C ASP A 86 -6.11 -0.84 -9.35
N ASN A 87 -5.43 -0.68 -8.21
CA ASN A 87 -5.00 -1.81 -7.37
C ASN A 87 -6.20 -2.54 -6.75
N VAL A 88 -7.21 -1.82 -6.25
CA VAL A 88 -8.41 -2.45 -5.68
C VAL A 88 -9.27 -3.06 -6.78
N ALA A 89 -9.34 -2.44 -7.96
CA ALA A 89 -10.03 -3.00 -9.11
C ALA A 89 -9.41 -4.33 -9.54
N ALA A 90 -8.08 -4.38 -9.62
CA ALA A 90 -7.35 -5.62 -9.93
C ALA A 90 -7.53 -6.69 -8.84
N LEU A 91 -7.48 -6.32 -7.55
CA LEU A 91 -7.68 -7.24 -6.44
C LEU A 91 -9.09 -7.84 -6.42
N TYR A 92 -10.12 -7.04 -6.70
CA TYR A 92 -11.52 -7.46 -6.66
C TYR A 92 -12.05 -7.95 -8.00
N ASN A 93 -11.25 -7.83 -9.07
CA ASN A 93 -11.62 -8.21 -10.44
C ASN A 93 -12.91 -7.50 -10.91
N ILE A 94 -12.91 -6.18 -10.81
CA ILE A 94 -14.02 -5.28 -11.21
C ILE A 94 -13.61 -4.25 -12.26
#